data_AF-A0A8S9RCV5-F1
#
_entry.id   AF-A0A8S9RCV5-F1
#
_cell.length_a   1.000
_cell.length_b   1.000
_cell.length_c   1.000
_cell.angle_alpha   90.00
_cell.angle_beta   90.00
_cell.angle_gamma   90.00
#
_symmetry.space_group_name_H-M   'P 1'
#
loop_
_entity.id
_entity.type
_entity.pdbx_description
1 polymer ?
#
loop_
_entity_poly.entity_id
_entity_poly.type
_entity_poly.pdbx_seq_one_letter_code
_entity_poly.pdbx_strand_id
1 'polypeptide(L)'
;MPFLKFKKDAAIALGGQALNLQLPFGEMEVLQSNIDLIKRQLGLEEVEIFSASVPDDVTKAGPRASVLTQNPPSPGSPTAIFVNR
;
A
#
# COMPACT_ATOMS: atom_id res chain seq x y z
N MET A 1 -16.61 -5.74 14.46
CA MET A 1 -15.13 -5.84 14.46
C MET A 1 -14.61 -6.08 13.04
N PRO A 2 -14.49 -5.04 12.19
CA PRO A 2 -14.09 -5.20 10.79
C PRO A 2 -12.69 -5.81 10.60
N PHE A 3 -11.71 -5.40 11.41
CA PHE A 3 -10.33 -5.90 11.33
C PHE A 3 -10.20 -7.39 11.67
N LEU A 4 -10.88 -7.87 12.73
CA LEU A 4 -10.85 -9.28 13.10
C LEU A 4 -11.47 -10.17 12.02
N LYS A 5 -12.54 -9.69 11.37
CA LYS A 5 -13.13 -10.40 10.23
C LYS A 5 -12.13 -10.49 9.07
N PHE A 6 -11.52 -9.37 8.69
CA PHE A 6 -10.49 -9.33 7.64
C PHE A 6 -9.32 -10.30 7.92
N LYS A 7 -8.78 -10.30 9.14
CA LYS A 7 -7.69 -11.21 9.51
C LYS A 7 -8.11 -12.67 9.57
N LYS A 8 -9.34 -12.96 10.01
CA LYS A 8 -9.91 -14.30 9.96
C LYS A 8 -10.02 -14.80 8.52
N ASP A 9 -10.57 -13.98 7.63
CA ASP A 9 -10.74 -14.32 6.22
C ASP A 9 -9.37 -14.54 5.54
N ALA A 10 -8.38 -13.69 5.83
CA ALA A 10 -7.01 -13.88 5.36
C ALA A 10 -6.35 -15.17 5.88
N ALA A 11 -6.56 -15.52 7.16
CA ALA A 11 -6.02 -16.75 7.73
C ALA A 11 -6.68 -18.02 7.14
N ILE A 12 -7.97 -17.94 6.78
CA ILE A 12 -8.65 -19.03 6.07
C ILE A 12 -8.08 -19.20 4.66
N ALA A 13 -7.82 -18.09 3.94
CA ALA A 13 -7.36 -18.13 2.56
C ALA A 13 -5.87 -18.46 2.39
N LEU A 14 -5.01 -17.89 3.24
CA LEU A 14 -3.55 -17.94 3.10
C LEU A 14 -2.87 -18.78 4.20
N GLY A 15 -3.64 -19.29 5.17
CA GLY A 15 -3.13 -20.04 6.31
C GLY A 15 -2.58 -19.18 7.44
N GLY A 16 -1.95 -19.82 8.43
CA GLY A 16 -1.45 -19.17 9.65
C GLY A 16 -0.43 -18.05 9.40
N GLN A 17 0.30 -18.09 8.29
CA GLN A 17 1.26 -17.05 7.89
C GLN A 17 0.61 -15.65 7.70
N ALA A 18 -0.69 -15.57 7.42
CA ALA A 18 -1.40 -14.30 7.32
C ALA A 18 -1.52 -13.55 8.67
N LEU A 19 -1.27 -14.26 9.77
CA LEU A 19 -1.25 -13.70 11.12
C LEU A 19 0.15 -13.26 11.56
N ASN A 20 1.18 -13.46 10.72
CA ASN A 20 2.52 -12.95 11.00
C ASN A 20 2.50 -11.42 11.11
N LEU A 21 3.33 -10.89 12.01
CA LEU A 21 3.45 -9.45 12.27
C LEU A 21 4.10 -8.71 11.10
N GLN A 22 4.86 -9.42 10.27
CA GLN A 22 5.59 -8.87 9.13
C GLN A 22 5.32 -9.72 7.89
N LEU A 23 5.38 -9.07 6.72
CA LEU A 23 5.31 -9.77 5.45
C LEU A 23 6.60 -10.57 5.23
N PRO A 24 6.53 -11.73 4.55
CA PRO A 24 7.70 -12.54 4.26
C PRO A 24 8.59 -11.96 3.14
N PHE A 25 8.27 -10.77 2.63
CA PHE A 25 9.00 -10.07 1.57
C PHE A 25 8.95 -8.55 1.80
N GLY A 26 9.87 -7.82 1.18
CA GLY A 26 9.88 -6.36 1.15
C GLY A 26 8.81 -5.81 0.22
N GLU A 27 7.66 -5.40 0.77
CA GLU A 27 6.53 -4.87 -0.03
C GLU A 27 6.94 -3.72 -0.96
N MET A 28 7.74 -2.79 -0.44
CA MET A 28 8.22 -1.64 -1.22
C MET A 28 9.12 -2.05 -2.38
N GLU A 29 10.05 -2.98 -2.16
CA GLU A 29 10.96 -3.49 -3.19
C GLU A 29 10.19 -4.21 -4.31
N VAL A 30 9.19 -5.01 -3.93
CA VAL A 30 8.33 -5.72 -4.89
C VAL A 30 7.54 -4.73 -5.74
N LEU A 31 6.95 -3.69 -5.13
CA LEU A 31 6.21 -2.67 -5.87
C LEU A 31 7.14 -1.89 -6.81
N GLN A 32 8.32 -1.47 -6.33
CA GLN A 32 9.29 -0.71 -7.12
C GLN A 32 9.78 -1.51 -8.33
N SER A 33 10.04 -2.81 -8.14
CA SER A 33 10.47 -3.71 -9.22
C SER A 33 9.42 -3.90 -10.32
N ASN A 34 8.14 -3.61 -10.03
CA ASN A 34 7.02 -3.82 -10.94
C ASN A 34 6.36 -2.51 -11.39
N ILE A 35 7.04 -1.37 -11.23
CA ILE A 35 6.44 -0.05 -11.48
C ILE A 35 5.95 0.14 -12.92
N ASP A 36 6.71 -0.36 -13.91
CA ASP A 36 6.35 -0.29 -15.33
C ASP A 36 5.09 -1.10 -15.64
N LEU A 37 4.95 -2.26 -14.99
CA LEU A 37 3.76 -3.09 -15.14
C LEU A 37 2.52 -2.40 -14.57
N ILE A 38 2.65 -1.83 -13.36
CA ILE A 38 1.57 -1.09 -12.70
C ILE A 38 1.14 0.10 -13.55
N LYS A 39 2.11 0.89 -14.04
CA LYS A 39 1.90 2.03 -14.92
C LYS A 39 1.10 1.66 -16.17
N ARG A 40 1.52 0.58 -16.85
CA ARG A 40 0.86 0.10 -18.07
C ARG A 40 -0.55 -0.45 -17.80
N GLN A 41 -0.75 -1.20 -16.71
CA GLN A 41 -2.05 -1.79 -16.41
C GLN A 41 -3.08 -0.75 -15.96
N LEU A 42 -2.64 0.28 -15.24
CA LEU A 42 -3.51 1.36 -14.77
C LEU A 42 -3.65 2.50 -15.78
N GLY A 43 -2.88 2.49 -16.88
CA GLY A 43 -2.92 3.54 -17.90
C GLY A 43 -2.43 4.90 -17.37
N LEU A 44 -1.51 4.90 -16.41
CA LEU A 44 -1.01 6.12 -15.77
C LEU A 44 0.23 6.65 -16.48
N GLU A 45 0.40 7.97 -16.49
CA GLU A 45 1.59 8.61 -17.05
C GLU A 45 2.81 8.48 -16.11
N GLU A 46 2.58 8.46 -14.80
CA GLU A 46 3.62 8.33 -13.80
C GLU A 46 3.08 7.57 -12.59
N VAL A 47 3.94 6.75 -11.99
CA VAL A 47 3.68 6.02 -10.76
C VAL A 47 4.92 6.19 -9.90
N GLU A 48 4.73 6.57 -8.65
CA GLU A 48 5.79 6.68 -7.65
C GLU A 48 5.38 5.88 -6.41
N ILE A 49 6.36 5.27 -5.75
CA ILE A 49 6.14 4.44 -4.57
C ILE A 49 6.95 5.03 -3.43
N PHE A 50 6.26 5.36 -2.34
CA PHE A 50 6.81 6.07 -1.19
C PHE A 50 6.46 5.37 0.12
N SER A 51 7.22 5.66 1.17
CA SER A 51 6.96 5.16 2.50
C SER A 51 6.12 6.14 3.31
N ALA A 52 4.95 5.69 3.77
CA ALA A 52 4.10 6.49 4.65
C ALA A 52 4.73 6.74 6.05
N SER A 53 5.82 6.06 6.39
CA SER A 53 6.57 6.28 7.63
C SER A 53 7.56 7.44 7.54
N VAL A 54 7.89 7.91 6.33
CA VAL A 54 8.84 9.00 6.10
C VAL A 54 8.06 10.30 5.87
N PRO A 55 8.22 11.34 6.71
CA PRO A 55 7.46 12.59 6.57
C PRO A 55 7.66 13.29 5.22
N ASP A 56 8.89 13.26 4.69
CA ASP A 56 9.23 13.88 3.41
C ASP A 56 8.46 13.23 2.24
N ASP A 57 8.31 11.91 2.28
CA ASP A 57 7.54 11.13 1.32
C ASP A 57 6.04 11.46 1.40
N VAL A 58 5.51 11.67 2.60
CA VAL A 58 4.11 12.08 2.80
C VAL A 58 3.85 13.44 2.16
N THR A 59 4.82 14.35 2.16
CA THR A 59 4.66 15.67 1.52
C THR A 59 4.46 15.59 0.01
N LYS A 60 4.94 14.51 -0.65
CA LYS A 60 4.75 14.27 -2.10
C LYS A 60 3.29 14.09 -2.47
N ALA A 61 2.45 13.61 -1.55
CA ALA A 61 1.01 13.49 -1.76
C ALA A 61 0.28 14.85 -1.79
N GLY A 62 0.96 15.94 -1.39
CA GLY A 62 0.46 17.31 -1.48
C GLY A 62 -0.90 17.50 -0.80
N PRO A 63 -1.88 18.18 -1.43
CA PRO A 63 -3.21 18.41 -0.85
C PRO A 63 -4.00 17.14 -0.52
N ARG A 64 -3.65 16.00 -1.14
CA ARG A 64 -4.31 14.71 -0.91
C ARG A 64 -3.65 13.89 0.20
N ALA A 65 -2.63 14.42 0.89
CA ALA A 65 -2.02 13.75 2.03
C ALA A 65 -3.01 13.41 3.16
N SER A 66 -4.10 14.17 3.29
CA SER A 66 -5.17 13.90 4.26
C SER A 66 -5.82 12.52 4.10
N VAL A 67 -5.74 11.91 2.90
CA VAL A 67 -6.20 10.54 2.63
C VAL A 67 -5.44 9.52 3.47
N LEU A 68 -4.15 9.74 3.76
CA LEU A 68 -3.35 8.85 4.61
C LEU A 68 -3.86 8.82 6.05
N THR A 69 -4.46 9.91 6.53
CA THR A 69 -5.06 9.96 7.87
C THR A 69 -6.42 9.26 7.91
N GLN A 70 -7.20 9.36 6.83
CA GLN A 70 -8.53 8.73 6.74
C GLN A 70 -8.42 7.22 6.47
N ASN A 71 -7.43 6.81 5.68
CA ASN A 71 -7.17 5.42 5.33
C ASN A 71 -5.66 5.12 5.48
N PRO A 72 -5.20 4.84 6.71
CA PRO A 72 -3.80 4.59 6.96
C PRO A 72 -3.34 3.30 6.28
N PRO A 73 -2.19 3.31 5.58
CA PRO A 73 -1.66 2.11 4.97
C PRO A 73 -1.25 1.09 6.03
N SER A 74 -1.35 -0.19 5.69
CA SER A 74 -0.85 -1.29 6.52
C SER A 74 -0.11 -2.30 5.65
N PRO A 75 0.83 -3.09 6.21
CA PRO A 75 1.58 -4.07 5.42
C PRO A 75 0.66 -5.02 4.65
N GLY A 76 0.84 -5.08 3.33
CA GLY A 76 0.03 -5.87 2.40
C GLY A 76 -1.27 -5.21 1.95
N SER A 77 -1.53 -3.98 2.40
CA SER A 77 -2.65 -3.14 2.00
C SER A 77 -2.19 -1.67 1.92
N PRO A 78 -1.46 -1.31 0.85
CA PRO A 78 -0.96 0.05 0.67
C PRO A 78 -2.09 1.01 0.29
N THR A 79 -1.92 2.29 0.60
CA THR A 79 -2.88 3.35 0.24
C THR A 79 -2.41 4.02 -1.05
N ALA A 80 -3.22 3.92 -2.11
CA ALA A 80 -2.96 4.60 -3.38
C ALA A 80 -3.57 6.01 -3.37
N ILE A 81 -2.78 7.00 -3.79
CA ILE A 81 -3.23 8.38 -3.96
C ILE A 81 -3.01 8.75 -5.41
N PHE A 82 -4.11 8.98 -6.12
CA PHE A 82 -4.05 9.57 -7.46
C PHE A 82 -3.88 11.07 -7.29
N VAL A 83 -3.08 11.69 -8.14
CA VAL A 83 -2.97 13.15 -8.26
C VAL A 83 -3.12 13.49 -9.74
N ASN A 84 -3.81 14.59 -10.03
CA ASN A 84 -3.83 15.12 -11.37
C ASN A 84 -2.73 16.18 -11.44
N ARG A 85 -1.93 16.16 -12.50
CA ARG A 85 -1.05 17.28 -12.84
C ARG A 85 -1.86 18.37 -13.55
#